data_AF-A0A7S2J7U0-F1
#
_entry.id   AF-A0A7S2J7U0-F1
#
_cell.length_a   1.000
_cell.length_b   1.000
_cell.length_c   1.000
_cell.angle_alpha   90.00
_cell.angle_beta   90.00
_cell.angle_gamma   90.00
#
_symmetry.space_group_name_H-M   'P 1'
#
loop_
_entity.id
_entity.type
_entity.pdbx_description
1 polymer ?
#
loop_
_entity_poly.entity_id
_entity_poly.type
_entity_poly.pdbx_seq_one_letter_code
_entity_poly.pdbx_strand_id
1 'polypeptide(L)'
;RNWGEYAKMLEPVGWDAVTTITVFIFFTAFSVVNIVTGVFVDGAIEMSKADKTIALEKRDKRKTDTARQLLELLIELDSDQSGTITLEEFTLAMQRQQVHDCL
;
A
#
# COMPACT_ATOMS: atom_id res chain seq x y z
N ARG A 1 40.42 -5.42 -1.59
CA ARG A 1 41.30 -4.42 -2.26
C ARG A 1 40.84 -3.04 -1.81
N ASN A 2 41.72 -2.27 -1.17
CA ASN A 2 41.37 -1.02 -0.50
C ASN A 2 41.80 0.17 -1.36
N TRP A 3 40.88 1.09 -1.67
CA TRP A 3 41.18 2.31 -2.43
C TRP A 3 42.24 3.19 -1.74
N GLY A 4 42.34 3.13 -0.42
CA GLY A 4 43.38 3.81 0.35
C GLY A 4 44.79 3.27 0.11
N GLU A 5 44.94 1.99 -0.26
CA GLU A 5 46.25 1.42 -0.64
C GLU A 5 46.69 1.96 -2.00
N TYR A 6 45.77 2.08 -2.95
CA TYR A 6 46.04 2.67 -4.26
C TYR A 6 46.34 4.17 -4.17
N ALA A 7 45.62 4.90 -3.32
CA ALA A 7 45.91 6.32 -3.07
C ALA A 7 47.30 6.52 -2.43
N LYS A 8 47.70 5.65 -1.49
CA LYS A 8 49.05 5.65 -0.90
C LYS A 8 50.15 5.34 -1.92
N MET A 9 49.88 4.48 -2.90
CA MET A 9 50.83 4.20 -3.99
C MET A 9 51.07 5.41 -4.90
N LEU A 10 50.15 6.39 -4.93
CA LEU A 10 50.26 7.63 -5.69
C LEU A 10 50.91 8.78 -4.92
N GLU A 11 51.15 8.63 -3.61
CA GLU A 11 51.80 9.63 -2.76
C GLU A 11 53.14 10.15 -3.31
N PRO A 12 54.04 9.33 -3.91
CA PRO A 12 55.28 9.85 -4.48
C PRO A 12 55.12 10.56 -5.84
N VAL A 13 53.95 10.46 -6.48
CA VAL A 13 53.66 11.15 -7.76
C VAL A 13 53.26 12.60 -7.52
N GLY A 14 52.65 12.90 -6.36
CA GLY A 14 52.19 14.22 -5.98
C GLY A 14 50.83 14.20 -5.28
N TRP A 15 50.59 15.22 -4.44
CA TRP A 15 49.35 15.37 -3.69
C TRP A 15 48.14 15.66 -4.58
N ASP A 16 48.36 16.22 -5.77
CA ASP A 16 47.38 16.49 -6.81
C ASP A 16 46.77 15.19 -7.38
N ALA A 17 47.62 14.19 -7.63
CA ALA A 17 47.19 12.89 -8.12
C ALA A 17 46.33 12.16 -7.07
N VAL A 18 46.75 12.21 -5.80
CA VAL A 18 46.00 11.65 -4.66
C VAL A 18 44.66 12.36 -4.48
N THR A 19 44.64 13.68 -4.55
CA THR A 19 43.40 14.46 -4.38
C THR A 19 42.40 14.17 -5.51
N THR A 20 42.88 14.11 -6.76
CA THR A 20 42.05 13.85 -7.94
C THR A 20 41.37 12.48 -7.85
N ILE A 21 42.12 11.42 -7.50
CA ILE A 21 41.55 10.08 -7.38
C ILE A 21 40.57 9.98 -6.20
N THR A 22 40.87 10.63 -5.07
CA THR A 22 39.98 10.65 -3.91
C THR A 22 38.64 11.34 -4.24
N VAL A 23 38.68 12.49 -4.90
CA VAL A 23 37.47 13.22 -5.34
C VAL A 23 36.67 12.38 -6.34
N PHE A 24 37.34 11.75 -7.31
CA PHE A 24 36.70 10.86 -8.27
C PHE A 24 35.97 9.69 -7.58
N ILE A 25 36.61 9.03 -6.63
CA ILE A 25 36.01 7.92 -5.86
C ILE A 25 34.83 8.41 -5.03
N PHE A 26 34.97 9.56 -4.36
CA PHE A 26 33.89 10.16 -3.56
C PHE A 26 32.65 10.42 -4.43
N PHE A 27 32.80 11.13 -5.55
CA PHE A 27 31.69 11.41 -6.44
C PHE A 27 31.07 10.15 -7.03
N THR A 28 31.90 9.17 -7.43
CA THR A 28 31.40 7.89 -7.97
C THR A 28 30.59 7.14 -6.92
N ALA A 29 31.13 6.99 -5.70
CA ALA A 29 30.44 6.31 -4.61
C ALA A 29 29.15 7.03 -4.21
N PHE A 30 29.19 8.35 -4.06
CA PHE A 30 28.01 9.18 -3.77
C PHE A 30 26.94 9.05 -4.86
N SER A 31 27.35 9.07 -6.13
CA SER A 31 26.44 8.91 -7.27
C SER A 31 25.78 7.52 -7.26
N VAL A 32 26.56 6.45 -7.05
CA VAL A 32 26.02 5.09 -6.97
C VAL A 32 25.02 4.96 -5.83
N VAL A 33 25.36 5.46 -4.64
CA VAL A 33 24.44 5.44 -3.49
C VAL A 33 23.16 6.20 -3.82
N ASN A 34 23.24 7.39 -4.41
CA ASN A 34 22.06 8.18 -4.76
C ASN A 34 21.20 7.51 -5.83
N ILE A 35 21.79 6.89 -6.85
CA ILE A 35 21.05 6.13 -7.88
C ILE A 35 20.30 4.97 -7.22
N VAL A 36 20.99 4.21 -6.37
CA VAL A 36 20.40 3.07 -5.67
C VAL A 36 19.28 3.52 -4.73
N THR A 37 19.52 4.55 -3.92
CA THR A 37 18.51 5.14 -3.05
C THR A 37 17.31 5.65 -3.85
N GLY A 38 17.53 6.27 -5.01
CA GLY A 38 16.46 6.71 -5.91
C GLY A 38 15.53 5.55 -6.31
N VAL A 39 16.10 4.45 -6.80
CA VAL A 39 15.34 3.25 -7.19
C VAL A 39 14.56 2.67 -6.00
N PHE A 40 15.17 2.61 -4.81
CA PHE A 40 14.49 2.11 -3.61
C PHE A 40 13.34 3.01 -3.15
N VAL A 41 13.53 4.34 -3.21
CA VAL A 41 12.48 5.30 -2.86
C VAL A 41 11.32 5.22 -3.84
N ASP A 42 11.60 5.11 -5.15
CA ASP A 42 10.57 4.93 -6.16
C ASP A 42 9.74 3.66 -5.90
N GLY A 43 10.40 2.54 -5.63
CA GLY A 43 9.73 1.28 -5.27
C GLY A 43 8.88 1.39 -3.99
N ALA A 44 9.39 2.08 -2.96
CA ALA A 44 8.65 2.31 -1.72
C ALA A 44 7.40 3.20 -1.93
N ILE A 45 7.51 4.23 -2.77
CA ILE A 45 6.39 5.10 -3.13
C ILE A 45 5.34 4.32 -3.93
N GLU A 46 5.76 3.51 -4.90
CA GLU A 46 4.85 2.71 -5.72
C GLU A 46 4.09 1.67 -4.88
N MET A 47 4.78 0.98 -3.97
CA MET A 47 4.14 0.05 -3.03
C MET A 47 3.11 0.77 -2.14
N SER A 48 3.45 1.95 -1.61
CA SER A 48 2.52 2.75 -0.82
C SER A 48 1.28 3.18 -1.61
N LYS A 49 1.43 3.48 -2.91
CA LYS A 49 0.30 3.79 -3.79
C LYS A 49 -0.57 2.55 -4.02
N ALA A 50 0.03 1.40 -4.32
CA ALA A 50 -0.68 0.14 -4.52
C ALA A 50 -1.52 -0.25 -3.29
N ASP A 51 -0.93 -0.14 -2.09
CA ASP A 51 -1.63 -0.43 -0.83
C ASP A 51 -2.87 0.45 -0.63
N LYS A 52 -2.78 1.74 -0.97
CA LYS A 52 -3.92 2.67 -0.91
C LYS A 52 -5.01 2.29 -1.89
N THR A 53 -4.66 1.93 -3.12
CA THR A 53 -5.63 1.49 -4.14
C THR A 53 -6.34 0.21 -3.68
N ILE A 54 -5.61 -0.79 -3.21
CA ILE A 54 -6.17 -2.04 -2.68
C ILE A 54 -7.11 -1.75 -1.50
N ALA A 55 -6.73 -0.83 -0.61
CA ALA A 55 -7.57 -0.45 0.52
C ALA A 55 -8.88 0.23 0.08
N LEU A 56 -8.85 1.06 -0.96
CA LEU A 56 -10.04 1.69 -1.54
C LEU A 56 -10.96 0.65 -2.20
N GLU A 57 -10.42 -0.22 -3.05
CA GLU A 57 -11.17 -1.30 -3.69
C GLU A 57 -11.83 -2.22 -2.65
N LYS A 58 -11.11 -2.55 -1.58
CA LYS A 58 -11.65 -3.35 -0.48
C LYS A 58 -12.80 -2.67 0.25
N ARG A 59 -12.75 -1.34 0.39
CA ARG A 59 -13.84 -0.55 1.00
C ARG A 59 -15.07 -0.53 0.11
N ASP A 60 -14.89 -0.30 -1.19
CA ASP A 60 -16.01 -0.28 -2.13
C ASP A 60 -16.64 -1.66 -2.25
N LYS A 61 -15.83 -2.72 -2.33
CA LYS A 61 -16.32 -4.10 -2.31
C LYS A 61 -17.10 -4.43 -1.03
N ARG A 62 -16.61 -3.99 0.14
CA ARG A 62 -17.35 -4.16 1.41
C ARG A 62 -18.70 -3.45 1.37
N LYS A 63 -18.77 -2.23 0.84
CA LYS A 63 -20.06 -1.52 0.71
C LYS A 63 -21.03 -2.26 -0.21
N THR A 64 -20.56 -2.75 -1.35
CA THR A 64 -21.42 -3.52 -2.28
C THR A 64 -21.84 -4.85 -1.67
N ASP A 65 -20.96 -5.54 -0.97
CA ASP A 65 -21.26 -6.81 -0.30
C ASP A 65 -22.29 -6.59 0.83
N THR A 66 -22.13 -5.54 1.66
CA THR A 66 -23.10 -5.18 2.69
C THR A 66 -24.44 -4.77 2.09
N ALA A 67 -24.46 -3.96 1.02
CA ALA A 67 -25.70 -3.58 0.35
C ALA A 67 -26.42 -4.80 -0.23
N ARG A 68 -25.66 -5.76 -0.78
CA ARG A 68 -26.21 -7.01 -1.30
C ARG A 68 -26.80 -7.89 -0.18
N GLN A 69 -26.07 -8.05 0.93
CA GLN A 69 -26.55 -8.79 2.10
C GLN A 69 -27.82 -8.17 2.67
N LEU A 70 -27.87 -6.84 2.77
CA LEU A 70 -29.09 -6.14 3.18
C LEU A 70 -30.22 -6.41 2.19
N LEU A 71 -29.98 -6.28 0.89
CA LEU A 71 -31.01 -6.55 -0.13
C LEU A 71 -31.54 -8.00 -0.05
N GLU A 72 -30.66 -8.98 0.15
CA GLU A 72 -31.05 -10.38 0.35
C GLU A 72 -31.90 -10.56 1.61
N LEU A 73 -31.53 -9.91 2.72
CA LEU A 73 -32.35 -9.91 3.95
C LEU A 73 -33.71 -9.23 3.74
N LEU A 74 -33.78 -8.11 3.02
CA LEU A 74 -35.05 -7.42 2.76
C LEU A 74 -35.97 -8.27 1.88
N ILE A 75 -35.43 -8.99 0.89
CA ILE A 75 -36.18 -9.94 0.06
C ILE A 75 -36.67 -11.13 0.89
N GLU A 76 -35.89 -11.61 1.86
CA GLU A 76 -36.31 -12.69 2.75
C GLU A 76 -37.39 -12.23 3.76
N LEU A 77 -37.40 -10.95 4.14
CA LEU A 77 -38.43 -10.35 4.98
C LEU A 77 -39.77 -10.15 4.23
N ASP A 78 -39.70 -9.69 2.98
CA ASP A 78 -40.84 -9.38 2.11
C ASP A 78 -41.54 -10.68 1.69
N SER A 79 -42.50 -11.12 2.51
CA SER A 79 -43.17 -12.42 2.35
C SER A 79 -44.26 -12.35 1.28
N ASP A 80 -44.76 -11.15 0.98
CA ASP A 80 -45.78 -10.91 -0.03
C ASP A 80 -45.22 -10.50 -1.41
N GLN A 81 -43.89 -10.33 -1.52
CA GLN A 81 -43.18 -9.85 -2.73
C GLN A 81 -43.73 -8.52 -3.25
N SER A 82 -44.27 -7.69 -2.37
CA SER A 82 -44.80 -6.37 -2.73
C SER A 82 -43.69 -5.39 -3.13
N GLY A 83 -42.44 -5.69 -2.78
CA GLY A 83 -41.29 -4.80 -2.95
C GLY A 83 -41.20 -3.73 -1.85
N THR A 84 -42.05 -3.81 -0.82
CA THR A 84 -42.11 -2.87 0.30
C THR A 84 -42.24 -3.61 1.61
N ILE A 85 -41.42 -3.28 2.60
CA ILE A 85 -41.51 -3.91 3.92
C ILE A 85 -42.59 -3.21 4.74
N THR A 86 -43.61 -3.98 5.11
CA THR A 86 -44.67 -3.51 6.01
C THR A 86 -44.20 -3.54 7.47
N LEU A 87 -44.84 -2.71 8.31
CA LEU A 87 -44.48 -2.60 9.74
C LEU A 87 -44.70 -3.93 10.49
N GLU A 88 -45.65 -4.74 10.03
CA GLU A 88 -45.93 -6.08 10.54
C GLU A 88 -44.81 -7.07 10.17
N GLU A 89 -44.37 -7.12 8.91
CA GLU A 89 -43.24 -7.95 8.46
C GLU A 89 -41.94 -7.58 9.18
N PHE A 90 -41.70 -6.29 9.36
CA PHE A 90 -40.54 -5.80 10.11
C PHE A 90 -40.58 -6.25 11.59
N THR A 91 -41.73 -6.13 12.25
CA THR A 91 -41.89 -6.52 13.66
C THR A 91 -41.74 -8.03 13.84
N LEU A 92 -42.24 -8.82 12.89
CA LEU A 92 -42.16 -10.29 12.90
C LEU A 92 -40.72 -10.77 12.61
N ALA A 93 -39.99 -10.06 11.75
CA ALA A 93 -38.59 -10.31 11.47
C ALA A 93 -37.67 -9.94 12.64
N MET A 94 -37.96 -8.87 13.37
CA MET A 94 -37.20 -8.50 14.59
C MET A 94 -37.34 -9.53 15.72
N GLN A 95 -38.39 -10.36 15.71
CA GLN A 95 -38.54 -11.48 16.64
C GLN A 95 -37.73 -12.72 16.22
N ARG A 96 -37.22 -12.78 14.98
CA ARG A 96 -36.29 -13.83 14.52
C ARG A 96 -34.85 -13.46 14.89
N GLN A 97 -34.21 -14.36 15.64
CA GLN A 97 -32.88 -14.18 16.22
C GLN A 97 -31.73 -13.93 15.22
N GLN A 98 -31.94 -14.10 13.91
CA GLN A 98 -30.92 -13.86 12.87
C GLN A 98 -30.68 -12.37 12.54
N VAL A 99 -31.61 -11.47 12.86
CA VAL A 99 -31.46 -10.01 12.55
C VAL A 99 -30.57 -9.30 13.57
N HIS A 100 -30.40 -9.89 14.76
CA HIS A 100 -29.68 -9.26 15.87
C HIS A 100 -28.14 -9.29 15.73
N ASP A 101 -27.60 -10.13 14.83
CA ASP A 101 -26.15 -10.32 14.63
C ASP A 101 -25.58 -9.46 13.47
N CYS A 102 -26.43 -8.80 12.66
CA CYS A 102 -26.01 -7.98 11.52
C CYS A 102 -26.15 -6.45 11.71
N LEU A 103 -26.72 -6.01 12.83
CA LEU A 103 -26.76 -4.60 13.26
C LEU A 103 -25.60 -4.28 14.21
#